data_AF-A0A968X6Q1-F1
#
_entry.id   AF-A0A968X6Q1-F1
#
_cell.length_a   1.000
_cell.length_b   1.000
_cell.length_c   1.000
_cell.angle_alpha   90.00
_cell.angle_beta   90.00
_cell.angle_gamma   90.00
#
_symmetry.space_group_name_H-M   'P 1'
#
loop_
_entity.id
_entity.type
_entity.pdbx_description
1 polymer ?
#
loop_
_entity_poly.entity_id
_entity_poly.type
_entity_poly.pdbx_seq_one_letter_code
_entity_poly.pdbx_strand_id
1 'polypeptide(L)' 'MSELNYAAMSDAELKQLFRQGQNEDALQVYLDRLNQKPRHVIATADDPDFDEKIEAEIQRRLAMKNPSVMTRESA' A
#
# COMPACT_ATOMS: atom_id res chain seq x y z
N MET A 1 19.61 19.91 -14.07
CA MET A 1 18.62 19.00 -13.46
C MET A 1 19.05 18.81 -12.02
N SER A 2 18.24 19.23 -11.06
CA SER A 2 18.58 19.09 -9.65
C SER A 2 18.48 17.62 -9.30
N GLU A 3 19.62 16.97 -9.07
CA GLU A 3 19.70 15.57 -8.64
C GLU A 3 19.16 15.45 -7.21
N LEU A 4 17.84 15.57 -7.06
CA LEU A 4 17.17 15.16 -5.85
C LEU A 4 17.36 13.65 -5.75
N ASN A 5 17.94 13.20 -4.63
CA ASN A 5 18.16 11.78 -4.41
C ASN A 5 16.83 11.09 -4.07
N TYR A 6 16.02 10.83 -5.10
CA TYR A 6 14.74 10.14 -4.99
C TYR A 6 14.90 8.73 -4.39
N ALA A 7 16.09 8.12 -4.50
CA ALA A 7 16.39 6.83 -3.90
C ALA A 7 16.48 6.87 -2.37
N ALA A 8 16.77 8.03 -1.76
CA ALA A 8 16.78 8.19 -0.31
C ALA A 8 15.42 8.59 0.29
N MET A 9 14.45 9.01 -0.55
CA MET A 9 13.16 9.53 -0.09
C MET A 9 12.18 8.41 0.27
N SER A 10 11.29 8.70 1.22
CA SER A 10 10.17 7.83 1.58
C SER A 10 9.07 7.85 0.51
N ASP A 11 8.25 6.81 0.48
CA ASP A 11 7.09 6.71 -0.41
C ASP A 11 6.11 7.89 -0.24
N ALA A 12 6.03 8.48 0.95
CA ALA A 12 5.18 9.64 1.25
C ALA A 12 5.72 10.93 0.62
N GLU A 13 7.04 11.12 0.66
CA GLU A 13 7.73 12.27 0.06
C GLU A 13 7.66 12.23 -1.46
N LEU A 14 7.86 11.05 -2.06
CA LEU A 14 7.69 10.85 -3.51
C LEU A 14 6.26 11.17 -3.97
N LYS A 15 5.25 10.75 -3.20
CA LYS A 15 3.84 11.10 -3.47
C LYS A 15 3.55 12.59 -3.35
N GLN A 16 4.17 13.27 -2.39
CA GLN A 16 4.00 14.70 -2.19
C GLN A 16 4.65 15.51 -3.31
N LEU A 17 5.86 15.13 -3.75
CA LEU A 17 6.55 15.73 -4.90
C LEU A 17 5.73 15.60 -6.19
N PHE A 18 5.13 14.43 -6.43
CA PHE A 18 4.23 14.24 -7.56
C PHE A 18 2.99 15.16 -7.47
N ARG A 19 2.35 15.25 -6.30
CA ARG A 19 1.17 16.12 -6.10
C ARG A 19 1.46 17.60 -6.32
N GLN A 20 2.70 18.04 -6.11
CA GLN A 20 3.11 19.42 -6.38
C GLN A 20 3.38 19.68 -7.87
N GLY A 21 3.21 18.67 -8.74
CA GLY A 21 3.35 18.78 -10.20
C GLY A 21 4.80 18.90 -10.66
N GLN A 22 5.78 18.55 -9.80
CA GLN A 22 7.16 18.97 -10.01
C GLN A 22 8.07 17.93 -10.63
N ASN A 23 7.69 16.65 -10.76
CA ASN A 23 8.61 15.66 -11.33
C ASN A 23 7.94 14.36 -11.77
N GLU A 24 8.01 14.07 -13.07
CA GLU A 24 7.68 12.76 -13.64
C GLU A 24 8.68 11.68 -13.18
N ASP A 25 9.95 12.04 -12.97
CA ASP A 25 10.98 11.11 -12.49
C ASP A 25 10.68 10.59 -11.07
N ALA A 26 10.15 11.45 -10.19
CA ALA A 26 9.74 11.05 -8.85
C ALA A 26 8.54 10.08 -8.86
N LEU A 27 7.63 10.25 -9.82
CA LEU A 27 6.53 9.32 -10.04
C LEU A 27 7.05 7.98 -10.56
N GLN A 28 7.98 7.99 -11.51
CA GLN A 28 8.54 6.77 -12.07
C GLN A 28 9.25 5.94 -10.99
N VAL A 29 10.04 6.58 -10.12
CA VAL A 29 10.71 5.91 -8.98
C VAL A 29 9.69 5.37 -7.98
N TYR A 30 8.61 6.11 -7.71
CA TYR A 30 7.53 5.64 -6.84
C TYR A 30 6.82 4.40 -7.42
N LEU A 31 6.51 4.40 -8.72
CA LEU A 31 5.85 3.29 -9.41
C LEU A 31 6.75 2.05 -9.47
N ASP A 32 8.05 2.24 -9.75
CA ASP A 32 9.01 1.14 -9.79
C ASP A 32 9.11 0.44 -8.42
N ARG A 33 9.20 1.19 -7.33
CA ARG A 33 9.15 0.65 -5.96
C ARG A 33 7.85 -0.07 -5.64
N LEU A 34 6.73 0.44 -6.13
CA LEU A 34 5.42 -0.18 -5.97
C LEU A 34 5.31 -1.52 -6.72
N ASN A 35 6.04 -1.67 -7.82
CA ASN A 35 6.12 -2.91 -8.57
C ASN A 35 7.14 -3.89 -7.96
N GLN A 36 8.21 -3.39 -7.34
CA GLN A 36 9.20 -4.21 -6.62
C GLN A 36 8.68 -4.74 -5.27
N LYS A 37 7.70 -4.06 -4.65
CA LYS A 37 7.10 -4.55 -3.42
C LYS A 37 6.43 -5.91 -3.69
N PRO A 38 6.82 -6.98 -2.97
CA PRO A 38 6.18 -8.27 -3.13
C PRO A 38 4.69 -8.13 -2.83
N ARG A 39 3.87 -8.33 -3.87
CA ARG A 39 2.42 -8.34 -3.71
C ARG A 39 2.06 -9.67 -3.08
N HIS A 40 1.53 -9.62 -1.86
CA HIS A 40 0.95 -10.79 -1.24
C HIS A 40 -0.33 -11.15 -2.01
N VAL A 41 -0.27 -12.24 -2.79
CA VAL A 41 -1.46 -12.80 -3.44
C VAL A 41 -2.33 -13.40 -2.35
N ILE A 42 -3.55 -12.89 -2.21
CA ILE A 42 -4.48 -13.27 -1.13
C ILE A 42 -5.48 -14.36 -1.56
N ALA A 43 -5.77 -14.45 -2.86
CA ALA A 43 -6.67 -15.43 -3.45
C ALA A 43 -6.37 -15.57 -4.96
N THR A 44 -6.63 -16.75 -5.53
CA THR A 44 -6.62 -16.99 -6.98
C THR A 44 -8.01 -17.36 -7.47
N ALA A 45 -8.34 -17.11 -8.74
CA ALA A 45 -9.70 -17.31 -9.26
C ALA A 45 -10.18 -18.78 -9.20
N ASP A 46 -9.25 -19.72 -9.08
CA ASP A 46 -9.53 -21.16 -8.95
C ASP A 46 -9.73 -21.59 -7.47
N ASP A 47 -9.61 -20.66 -6.52
CA ASP A 47 -9.81 -20.95 -5.11
C ASP A 47 -11.29 -21.24 -4.82
N PRO A 48 -11.64 -22.40 -4.25
CA PRO A 48 -13.02 -22.72 -3.91
C PRO A 48 -13.60 -21.81 -2.83
N ASP A 49 -12.73 -21.17 -2.04
CA ASP A 49 -12.99 -20.23 -0.96
C ASP A 49 -12.62 -18.78 -1.33
N PHE A 50 -12.61 -18.45 -2.63
CA PHE A 50 -12.20 -17.13 -3.13
C PHE A 50 -12.88 -15.98 -2.38
N ASP A 51 -14.22 -16.00 -2.29
CA ASP A 51 -14.99 -14.93 -1.66
C ASP A 51 -14.65 -14.77 -0.17
N GLU A 52 -14.49 -15.89 0.55
CA GLU A 52 -14.14 -15.89 1.99
C GLU A 52 -12.75 -15.30 2.24
N LYS A 53 -11.77 -15.60 1.38
CA LYS A 53 -10.42 -15.02 1.45
C LYS A 53 -10.42 -13.52 1.19
N ILE A 54 -11.26 -13.05 0.26
CA ILE A 54 -11.41 -11.62 -0.02
C ILE A 54 -12.03 -10.92 1.20
N GLU A 55 -13.11 -11.43 1.74
CA GLU A 55 -13.77 -10.85 2.93
C GLU A 55 -12.83 -10.80 4.13
N ALA A 56 -12.12 -11.89 4.41
CA ALA A 56 -11.17 -11.98 5.52
C ALA A 56 -10.05 -10.94 5.41
N GLU A 57 -9.48 -10.75 4.21
CA GLU A 57 -8.43 -9.75 4.00
C GLU A 57 -8.98 -8.31 4.10
N ILE A 58 -10.20 -8.05 3.62
CA ILE A 58 -10.85 -6.74 3.79
C ILE A 58 -10.99 -6.42 5.28
N GLN A 59 -11.53 -7.35 6.07
CA GLN A 59 -11.67 -7.18 7.53
C GLN A 59 -10.32 -6.96 8.21
N ARG A 60 -9.30 -7.75 7.85
CA ARG A 60 -7.94 -7.59 8.37
C ARG A 60 -7.39 -6.19 8.09
N ARG A 61 -7.56 -5.69 6.86
CA ARG A 61 -7.10 -4.35 6.47
C ARG A 61 -7.85 -3.23 7.18
N LEU A 62 -9.16 -3.38 7.36
CA LEU A 62 -9.98 -2.43 8.12
C LEU A 62 -9.54 -2.37 9.59
N ALA A 63 -9.31 -3.52 10.22
CA ALA A 63 -8.81 -3.60 11.60
C ALA A 63 -7.41 -2.98 11.75
N MET A 64 -6.50 -3.24 10.82
CA MET A 64 -5.16 -2.63 10.82
C MET A 64 -5.20 -1.11 10.63
N LYS A 65 -6.21 -0.59 9.93
CA LYS A 65 -6.39 0.85 9.68
C LYS A 65 -7.07 1.57 10.85
N ASN A 66 -7.92 0.86 11.60
CA ASN A 66 -8.66 1.38 12.75
C ASN A 66 -8.45 0.47 13.99
N PRO A 67 -7.30 0.54 14.68
CA PRO A 67 -7.00 -0.35 15.82
C PRO A 67 -7.94 -0.15 17.02
N SER A 68 -8.70 0.94 17.08
CA SER A 68 -9.55 1.31 18.23
C SER A 68 -10.82 0.47 18.42
N VAL A 69 -11.15 -0.46 17.50
CA VAL A 69 -12.38 -1.26 17.57
C VAL A 69 -12.16 -2.61 18.26
N MET A 70 -10.92 -3.07 18.41
CA MET A 70 -10.63 -4.45 18.86
C MET A 70 -10.49 -4.63 20.38
N THR A 71 -10.61 -3.56 21.18
CA THR A 71 -10.37 -3.59 22.64
C THR A 71 -11.63 -3.43 23.51
N ARG A 72 -12.84 -3.54 22.96
CA ARG A 72 -14.08 -3.29 23.73
C ARG A 72 -15.02 -4.48 23.95
N GLU A 73 -14.58 -5.71 23.69
CA GLU A 73 -15.33 -6.90 24.12
C GLU A 73 -14.43 -7.94 24.76
N SER A 74 -14.15 -7.74 26.05
CA SER A 74 -13.84 -8.78 27.03
C SER A 74 -14.07 -8.16 28.40
N ALA A 75 -15.33 -8.24 28.85
CA ALA A 75 -15.73 -8.04 30.24
C ALA A 75 -16.01 -9.41 30.86
#